data_AF-A0A2P9D001-F1
#
_entry.id   AF-A0A2P9D001-F1
#
_cell.length_a   1.000
_cell.length_b   1.000
_cell.length_c   1.000
_cell.angle_alpha   90.00
_cell.angle_beta   90.00
_cell.angle_gamma   90.00
#
_symmetry.space_group_name_H-M   'P 1'
#
loop_
_entity.id
_entity.type
_entity.pdbx_description
1 polymer ?
#
loop_
_entity_poly.entity_id
_entity_poly.type
_entity_poly.pdbx_seq_one_letter_code
_entity_poly.pdbx_strand_id
1 'polypeptide(L)'
;MNIKRSIYHYLSYSSLLIKNHYQHNNTIYPCFHSLRNNNKMSYLRPNYFICIPINNENICNELINIQKHVLVKYDELKDCIIERNKFHISLLILHIKKNQMELSKEAFNEAMEKIKNMHNEKIYFEKLDTFRNDVLYLSLKEDSNKYIINMINHLIDSFSKRGIKIIFNNKKSSKEKISNNNKKELNKNSNDLQHITPHLTLMKNSYMKKMYMNKKPQILPFFYTDYDLTNLLKEQMDIQKIQFLEMDMDTSTSYYKIVSEFNV
;
A
#
# COMPACT_ATOMS: atom_id res chain seq x y z
N MET A 1 20.19 27.78 37.91
CA MET A 1 20.29 26.30 37.91
C MET A 1 19.26 25.72 36.97
N ASN A 2 19.70 25.01 35.94
CA ASN A 2 18.94 24.71 34.73
C ASN A 2 18.32 23.30 34.79
N ILE A 3 17.12 23.19 35.35
CA ILE A 3 16.39 21.93 35.63
C ILE A 3 16.01 21.16 34.34
N LYS A 4 16.09 21.80 33.15
CA LYS A 4 15.76 21.18 31.86
C LYS A 4 16.77 20.16 31.34
N ARG A 5 18.00 20.11 31.88
CA ARG A 5 19.05 19.18 31.42
C ARG A 5 19.01 17.81 32.09
N SER A 6 18.29 17.67 33.21
CA SER A 6 18.22 16.42 33.99
C SER A 6 17.19 15.42 33.43
N ILE A 7 16.09 15.89 32.85
CA ILE A 7 15.01 15.01 32.32
C ILE A 7 15.46 14.27 31.05
N TYR A 8 16.26 14.90 30.18
CA TYR A 8 16.76 14.26 28.96
C TYR A 8 17.70 13.09 29.24
N HIS A 9 18.45 13.13 30.35
CA HIS A 9 19.30 12.02 30.77
C HIS A 9 18.51 10.88 31.43
N TYR A 10 17.39 11.19 32.08
CA TYR A 10 16.49 10.17 32.64
C TYR A 10 15.75 9.41 31.52
N LEU A 11 15.32 10.12 30.47
CA LEU A 11 14.63 9.53 29.32
C LEU A 11 15.58 8.74 28.38
N SER A 12 16.89 9.01 28.42
CA SER A 12 17.88 8.20 27.68
C SER A 12 18.29 6.92 28.42
N TYR A 13 18.04 6.84 29.73
CA TYR A 13 18.33 5.64 30.54
C TYR A 13 17.07 4.81 30.83
N SER A 14 15.88 5.40 30.82
CA SER A 14 14.60 4.67 30.92
C SER A 14 14.15 4.04 29.58
N SER A 15 14.96 4.12 28.53
CA SER A 15 14.72 3.45 27.24
C SER A 15 15.29 2.04 27.16
N LEU A 16 15.87 1.51 28.24
CA LEU A 16 16.04 0.06 28.38
C LEU A 16 14.69 -0.57 28.74
N LEU A 17 14.06 -1.17 27.74
CA LEU A 17 13.13 -2.30 27.89
C LEU A 17 11.86 -2.04 28.72
N ILE A 18 11.02 -1.08 28.33
CA ILE A 18 9.59 -1.19 28.67
C ILE A 18 8.95 -2.14 27.63
N LYS A 19 9.04 -3.45 27.91
CA LYS A 19 8.29 -4.50 27.21
C LYS A 19 6.83 -4.41 27.68
N ASN A 20 5.97 -3.78 26.88
CA ASN A 20 4.54 -3.99 27.06
C ASN A 20 4.21 -5.39 26.55
N HIS A 21 3.50 -6.16 27.36
CA HIS A 21 3.20 -7.56 27.13
C HIS A 21 1.73 -7.70 26.78
N TYR A 22 1.47 -8.36 25.65
CA TYR A 22 0.12 -8.72 25.23
C TYR A 22 -0.14 -10.19 25.62
N GLN A 23 -1.26 -10.48 26.27
CA GLN A 23 -1.67 -11.83 26.66
C GLN A 23 -2.71 -12.36 25.67
N HIS A 24 -2.41 -13.51 25.06
CA HIS A 24 -3.35 -14.27 24.25
C HIS A 24 -3.16 -15.77 24.52
N ASN A 25 -4.23 -16.50 24.85
CA ASN A 25 -4.21 -17.92 25.18
C ASN A 25 -3.07 -18.31 26.16
N ASN A 26 -3.01 -17.64 27.32
CA ASN A 26 -1.98 -17.82 28.37
C ASN A 26 -0.51 -17.64 27.92
N THR A 27 -0.28 -17.15 26.71
CA THR A 27 1.04 -16.90 26.15
C THR A 27 1.29 -15.40 26.12
N ILE A 28 2.40 -14.97 26.71
CA ILE A 28 2.79 -13.56 26.76
C ILE A 28 3.63 -13.22 25.53
N TYR A 29 3.09 -12.38 24.64
CA TYR A 29 3.80 -11.89 23.47
C TYR A 29 4.36 -10.48 23.74
N PRO A 30 5.65 -10.23 23.49
CA PRO A 30 6.20 -8.87 23.57
C PRO A 30 5.62 -7.99 22.46
N CYS A 31 5.11 -6.80 22.82
CA CYS A 31 4.75 -5.78 21.83
C CYS A 31 6.03 -5.17 21.25
N PHE A 32 6.25 -5.36 19.95
CA PHE A 32 7.42 -4.86 19.26
C PHE A 32 7.14 -3.48 18.66
N HIS A 33 7.61 -2.44 19.35
CA HIS A 33 7.74 -1.11 18.76
C HIS A 33 9.09 -0.99 18.07
N SER A 34 9.10 -0.72 16.76
CA SER A 34 10.36 -0.47 16.03
C SER A 34 10.72 1.01 16.04
N LEU A 35 11.97 1.33 16.38
CA LEU A 35 12.55 2.65 16.17
C LEU A 35 12.89 2.77 14.68
N ARG A 36 12.13 3.58 13.94
CA ARG A 36 12.36 3.77 12.51
C ARG A 36 13.50 4.75 12.30
N ASN A 37 14.63 4.27 11.76
CA ASN A 37 15.68 5.16 11.27
C ASN A 37 15.13 6.05 10.15
N ASN A 38 15.18 7.36 10.36
CA ASN A 38 14.76 8.38 9.41
C ASN A 38 15.69 8.38 8.19
N ASN A 39 15.46 7.49 7.25
CA ASN A 39 16.04 7.59 5.92
C ASN A 39 15.44 8.83 5.25
N LYS A 40 16.17 9.94 5.24
CA LYS A 40 15.90 11.09 4.35
C LYS A 40 16.07 10.61 2.90
N MET A 41 14.99 10.14 2.31
CA MET A 41 14.87 10.08 0.86
C MET A 41 14.52 11.50 0.41
N SER A 42 15.35 12.09 -0.46
CA SER A 42 14.83 13.00 -1.48
C SER A 42 13.86 12.21 -2.37
N TYR A 43 13.24 12.84 -3.36
CA TYR A 43 12.34 12.25 -4.36
C TYR A 43 10.86 12.59 -4.15
N LEU A 44 10.36 13.33 -5.14
CA LEU A 44 9.02 13.82 -5.41
C LEU A 44 7.91 13.07 -4.66
N ARG A 45 7.09 13.81 -3.90
CA ARG A 45 5.95 13.25 -3.17
C ARG A 45 4.86 12.80 -4.17
N PRO A 46 4.38 11.54 -4.11
CA PRO A 46 3.19 11.14 -4.85
C PRO A 46 2.00 12.05 -4.55
N ASN A 47 1.24 12.40 -5.57
CA ASN A 47 0.03 13.21 -5.43
C ASN A 47 -1.17 12.68 -6.22
N TYR A 48 -0.98 11.68 -7.10
CA TYR A 48 -2.08 10.99 -7.79
C TYR A 48 -1.82 9.49 -7.84
N PHE A 49 -2.88 8.72 -8.05
CA PHE A 49 -2.79 7.29 -8.25
C PHE A 49 -3.97 6.79 -9.10
N ILE A 50 -3.82 5.59 -9.64
CA ILE A 50 -4.84 4.89 -10.42
C ILE A 50 -5.15 3.59 -9.70
N CYS A 51 -6.43 3.25 -9.58
CA CYS A 51 -6.85 2.06 -8.85
C CYS A 51 -8.11 1.42 -9.40
N ILE A 52 -8.34 0.17 -8.97
CA ILE A 52 -9.62 -0.53 -9.09
C ILE A 52 -10.31 -0.45 -7.72
N PRO A 53 -11.42 0.28 -7.56
CA PRO A 53 -12.18 0.30 -6.32
C PRO A 53 -12.87 -1.05 -6.07
N ILE A 54 -13.01 -1.43 -4.81
CA ILE A 54 -13.69 -2.68 -4.42
C ILE A 54 -15.13 -2.37 -4.03
N ASN A 55 -16.08 -2.88 -4.81
CA ASN A 55 -17.51 -2.64 -4.60
C ASN A 55 -18.30 -3.91 -4.25
N ASN A 56 -17.70 -5.10 -4.34
CA ASN A 56 -18.37 -6.35 -3.98
C ASN A 56 -18.65 -6.34 -2.46
N GLU A 57 -19.93 -6.43 -2.08
CA GLU A 57 -20.37 -6.34 -0.69
C GLU A 57 -19.85 -7.49 0.18
N ASN A 58 -19.82 -8.71 -0.35
CA ASN A 58 -19.32 -9.88 0.37
C ASN A 58 -17.84 -9.71 0.70
N ILE A 59 -17.04 -9.33 -0.30
CA ILE A 59 -15.62 -9.03 -0.10
C ILE A 59 -15.46 -7.91 0.93
N CYS A 60 -16.15 -6.77 0.75
CA CYS A 60 -16.05 -5.64 1.69
C CYS A 60 -16.40 -6.03 3.14
N ASN A 61 -17.46 -6.82 3.33
CA ASN A 61 -17.90 -7.27 4.65
C ASN A 61 -16.86 -8.20 5.29
N GLU A 62 -16.27 -9.13 4.53
CA GLU A 62 -15.20 -9.99 5.00
C GLU A 62 -13.94 -9.20 5.40
N LEU A 63 -13.54 -8.18 4.62
CA LEU A 63 -12.40 -7.32 4.98
C LEU A 63 -12.65 -6.57 6.30
N ILE A 64 -13.88 -6.11 6.53
CA ILE A 64 -14.27 -5.47 7.80
C ILE A 64 -14.23 -6.48 8.95
N ASN A 65 -14.65 -7.74 8.72
CA ASN A 65 -14.59 -8.80 9.73
C ASN A 65 -13.13 -9.14 10.09
N ILE A 66 -12.22 -9.18 9.12
CA ILE A 66 -10.78 -9.31 9.36
C ILE A 66 -10.25 -8.15 10.21
N GLN A 67 -10.62 -6.90 9.88
CA GLN A 67 -10.23 -5.73 10.68
C GLN A 67 -10.73 -5.86 12.13
N LYS A 68 -11.99 -6.26 12.34
CA LYS A 68 -12.57 -6.48 13.68
C LYS A 68 -11.81 -7.57 14.45
N HIS A 69 -11.50 -8.69 13.80
CA HIS A 69 -10.73 -9.79 14.40
C HIS A 69 -9.36 -9.31 14.89
N VAL A 70 -8.65 -8.55 14.07
CA VAL A 70 -7.36 -7.94 14.44
C VAL A 70 -7.52 -7.00 15.64
N LEU A 71 -8.58 -6.18 15.69
CA LEU A 71 -8.82 -5.25 16.79
C LEU A 71 -9.23 -5.91 18.10
N VAL A 72 -9.97 -7.03 18.06
CA VAL A 72 -10.28 -7.82 19.26
C VAL A 72 -8.98 -8.30 19.92
N LYS A 73 -7.98 -8.62 19.10
CA LYS A 73 -6.66 -8.97 19.60
C LYS A 73 -5.85 -7.76 20.02
N TYR A 74 -5.81 -6.70 19.22
CA TYR A 74 -5.00 -5.53 19.56
C TYR A 74 -5.63 -4.23 19.10
N ASP A 75 -6.29 -3.58 20.05
CA ASP A 75 -7.11 -2.38 19.85
C ASP A 75 -6.30 -1.13 19.50
N GLU A 76 -5.01 -1.07 19.87
CA GLU A 76 -4.09 0.01 19.49
C GLU A 76 -3.92 0.13 17.96
N LEU A 77 -4.29 -0.90 17.18
CA LEU A 77 -4.29 -0.86 15.72
C LEU A 77 -5.53 -0.18 15.10
N LYS A 78 -6.45 0.37 15.89
CA LYS A 78 -7.66 1.05 15.37
C LYS A 78 -7.36 2.16 14.37
N ASP A 79 -6.30 2.92 14.61
CA ASP A 79 -5.87 4.03 13.75
C ASP A 79 -5.21 3.54 12.45
N CYS A 80 -4.95 2.23 12.32
CA CYS A 80 -4.43 1.61 11.12
C CYS A 80 -5.53 1.22 10.13
N ILE A 81 -6.81 1.23 10.52
CA ILE A 81 -7.92 0.78 9.65
C ILE A 81 -8.04 1.65 8.39
N ILE A 82 -8.20 0.99 7.24
CA ILE A 82 -8.69 1.65 6.02
C ILE A 82 -10.21 1.56 6.01
N GLU A 83 -10.85 2.71 5.82
CA GLU A 83 -12.31 2.82 5.72
C GLU A 83 -12.86 1.99 4.54
N ARG A 84 -14.05 1.42 4.70
CA ARG A 84 -14.71 0.55 3.71
C ARG A 84 -14.72 1.14 2.29
N ASN A 85 -15.10 2.41 2.18
CA ASN A 85 -15.20 3.12 0.89
C ASN A 85 -13.82 3.38 0.24
N LYS A 86 -12.71 3.16 0.96
CA LYS A 86 -11.34 3.35 0.47
C LYS A 86 -10.65 2.03 0.11
N PHE A 87 -11.35 0.89 0.12
CA PHE A 87 -10.80 -0.37 -0.38
C PHE A 87 -10.59 -0.30 -1.89
N HIS A 88 -9.34 -0.53 -2.31
CA HIS A 88 -8.93 -0.51 -3.71
C HIS A 88 -7.66 -1.32 -3.95
N ILE A 89 -7.48 -1.80 -5.18
CA ILE A 89 -6.21 -2.32 -5.68
C ILE A 89 -5.51 -1.17 -6.41
N SER A 90 -4.35 -0.75 -5.92
CA SER A 90 -3.52 0.28 -6.59
C SER A 90 -2.86 -0.28 -7.85
N LEU A 91 -3.02 0.42 -8.97
CA LEU A 91 -2.40 0.07 -10.26
C LEU A 91 -1.14 0.91 -10.52
N LEU A 92 -1.21 2.23 -10.31
CA LEU A 92 -0.10 3.13 -10.61
C LEU A 92 -0.06 4.29 -9.62
N ILE A 93 1.14 4.67 -9.17
CA ILE A 93 1.36 5.82 -8.28
C ILE A 93 2.16 6.88 -9.04
N LEU A 94 1.70 8.12 -8.99
CA LEU A 94 2.16 9.19 -9.88
C LEU A 94 2.56 10.45 -9.09
N HIS A 95 3.48 11.20 -9.69
CA HIS A 95 3.68 12.61 -9.40
C HIS A 95 3.36 13.44 -10.64
N ILE A 96 2.30 14.24 -10.56
CA ILE A 96 1.79 15.05 -11.66
C ILE A 96 1.90 16.52 -11.29
N LYS A 97 2.56 17.30 -12.14
CA LYS A 97 2.62 18.76 -12.00
C LYS A 97 1.32 19.38 -12.51
N LYS A 98 0.96 20.57 -12.02
CA LYS A 98 -0.28 21.26 -12.42
C LYS A 98 -0.44 21.39 -13.95
N ASN A 99 0.65 21.65 -14.68
CA ASN A 99 0.64 21.78 -16.14
C ASN A 99 0.61 20.45 -16.90
N GLN A 100 0.60 19.30 -16.23
CA GLN A 100 0.59 17.97 -16.83
C GLN A 100 -0.77 17.26 -16.70
N MET A 101 -1.79 17.94 -16.17
CA MET A 101 -3.09 17.34 -15.88
C MET A 101 -3.78 16.81 -17.14
N GLU A 102 -3.89 17.63 -18.19
CA GLU A 102 -4.57 17.23 -19.43
C GLU A 102 -3.84 16.07 -20.13
N LEU A 103 -2.50 16.14 -20.23
CA LEU A 103 -1.68 15.03 -20.73
C LEU A 103 -1.90 13.75 -19.90
N SER A 104 -2.10 13.86 -18.59
CA SER A 104 -2.34 12.69 -17.73
C SER A 104 -3.73 12.08 -17.97
N LYS A 105 -4.76 12.88 -18.26
CA LYS A 105 -6.08 12.40 -18.65
C LYS A 105 -6.05 11.71 -20.02
N GLU A 106 -5.35 12.29 -20.98
CA GLU A 106 -5.11 11.64 -22.28
C GLU A 106 -4.38 10.31 -22.12
N ALA A 107 -3.35 10.26 -21.25
CA ALA A 107 -2.63 9.02 -20.93
C ALA A 107 -3.56 7.96 -20.34
N PHE A 108 -4.41 8.37 -19.40
CA PHE A 108 -5.40 7.50 -18.79
C PHE A 108 -6.35 6.93 -19.84
N ASN A 109 -6.95 7.79 -20.66
CA ASN A 109 -7.91 7.37 -21.70
C ASN A 109 -7.26 6.43 -22.73
N GLU A 110 -6.05 6.73 -23.21
CA GLU A 110 -5.32 5.82 -24.13
C GLU A 110 -5.08 4.44 -23.51
N ALA A 111 -4.73 4.39 -22.22
CA ALA A 111 -4.54 3.12 -21.53
C ALA A 111 -5.87 2.36 -21.33
N MET A 112 -6.97 3.07 -21.06
CA MET A 112 -8.30 2.47 -20.91
C MET A 112 -8.77 1.81 -22.21
N GLU A 113 -8.55 2.45 -23.37
CA GLU A 113 -8.85 1.84 -24.67
C GLU A 113 -8.07 0.53 -24.90
N LYS A 114 -6.80 0.47 -24.47
CA LYS A 114 -6.01 -0.78 -24.54
C LYS A 114 -6.56 -1.84 -23.58
N ILE A 115 -6.89 -1.45 -22.35
CA ILE A 115 -7.41 -2.35 -21.31
C ILE A 115 -8.78 -2.90 -21.68
N LYS A 116 -9.65 -2.10 -22.29
CA LYS A 116 -10.97 -2.53 -22.78
C LYS A 116 -10.90 -3.68 -23.79
N ASN A 117 -9.82 -3.72 -24.57
CA ASN A 117 -9.59 -4.78 -25.55
C ASN A 117 -8.92 -6.03 -24.95
N MET A 118 -8.57 -6.02 -23.66
CA MET A 118 -8.10 -7.21 -22.96
C MET A 118 -9.28 -8.16 -22.70
N HIS A 119 -9.02 -9.47 -22.69
CA HIS A 119 -10.03 -10.42 -22.23
C HIS A 119 -10.32 -10.17 -20.75
N ASN A 120 -11.59 -9.99 -20.38
CA ASN A 120 -11.97 -9.78 -18.99
C ASN A 120 -11.71 -11.04 -18.16
N GLU A 121 -10.87 -10.91 -17.15
CA GLU A 121 -10.57 -11.98 -16.20
C GLU A 121 -11.10 -11.61 -14.81
N LYS A 122 -11.57 -12.63 -14.10
CA LYS A 122 -12.00 -12.48 -12.71
C LYS A 122 -10.80 -12.43 -11.78
N ILE A 123 -10.87 -11.56 -10.79
CA ILE A 123 -9.85 -11.44 -9.76
C ILE A 123 -10.18 -12.41 -8.62
N TYR A 124 -9.19 -13.23 -8.26
CA TYR A 124 -9.22 -14.13 -7.13
C TYR A 124 -8.16 -13.74 -6.11
N PHE A 125 -8.51 -13.89 -4.84
CA PHE A 125 -7.63 -13.63 -3.71
C PHE A 125 -6.98 -14.93 -3.22
N GLU A 126 -5.84 -14.80 -2.52
CA GLU A 126 -5.06 -15.95 -2.06
C GLU A 126 -4.88 -15.97 -0.54
N LYS A 127 -4.26 -14.94 0.05
CA LYS A 127 -3.96 -14.94 1.48
C LYS A 127 -3.77 -13.54 2.05
N LEU A 128 -3.85 -13.43 3.37
CA LEU A 128 -3.40 -12.23 4.09
C LEU A 128 -1.89 -12.24 4.26
N ASP A 129 -1.28 -11.07 4.08
CA ASP A 129 0.16 -10.88 4.24
C ASP A 129 0.47 -9.42 4.63
N THR A 130 1.73 -9.15 4.97
CA THR A 130 2.15 -7.79 5.33
C THR A 130 3.40 -7.30 4.63
N PHE A 131 3.41 -6.01 4.32
CA PHE A 131 4.67 -5.33 3.99
C PHE A 131 5.33 -4.85 5.27
N ARG A 132 6.39 -5.56 5.68
CA ARG A 132 7.23 -5.18 6.85
C ARG A 132 6.41 -5.00 8.14
N ASN A 133 5.31 -5.75 8.31
CA ASN A 133 4.37 -5.60 9.42
C ASN A 133 3.78 -4.17 9.56
N ASP A 134 3.85 -3.34 8.50
CA ASP A 134 3.35 -1.96 8.49
C ASP A 134 2.03 -1.83 7.70
N VAL A 135 1.78 -2.75 6.78
CA VAL A 135 0.64 -2.73 5.87
C VAL A 135 0.08 -4.14 5.81
N LEU A 136 -1.14 -4.36 6.28
CA LEU A 136 -1.88 -5.61 6.10
C LEU A 136 -2.67 -5.55 4.82
N TYR A 137 -2.48 -6.55 3.96
CA TYR A 137 -3.14 -6.64 2.68
C TYR A 137 -3.58 -8.06 2.36
N LEU A 138 -4.54 -8.17 1.44
CA LEU A 138 -4.96 -9.39 0.80
C LEU A 138 -4.24 -9.52 -0.55
N SER A 139 -3.52 -10.62 -0.74
CA SER A 139 -2.81 -10.93 -2.00
C SER A 139 -3.77 -11.49 -3.05
N LEU A 140 -3.36 -11.36 -4.30
CA LEU A 140 -4.05 -11.95 -5.45
C LEU A 140 -3.44 -13.30 -5.79
N LYS A 141 -4.24 -14.24 -6.32
CA LYS A 141 -3.72 -15.46 -6.95
C LYS A 141 -2.82 -15.10 -8.13
N GLU A 142 -1.94 -16.03 -8.51
CA GLU A 142 -0.91 -15.79 -9.53
C GLU A 142 -1.48 -15.30 -10.87
N ASP A 143 -2.55 -15.92 -11.37
CA ASP A 143 -3.15 -15.54 -12.65
C ASP A 143 -3.82 -14.15 -12.58
N SER A 144 -4.57 -13.88 -11.51
CA SER A 144 -5.11 -12.53 -11.26
C SER A 144 -4.02 -11.48 -11.11
N ASN A 145 -2.87 -11.84 -10.53
CA ASN A 145 -1.72 -10.95 -10.42
C ASN A 145 -1.13 -10.64 -11.80
N LYS A 146 -0.92 -11.65 -12.65
CA LYS A 146 -0.46 -11.48 -14.04
C LYS A 146 -1.40 -10.59 -14.85
N TYR A 147 -2.70 -10.81 -14.73
CA TYR A 147 -3.72 -9.99 -15.38
C TYR A 147 -3.62 -8.52 -14.96
N ILE A 148 -3.55 -8.23 -13.66
CA ILE A 148 -3.40 -6.86 -13.15
C ILE A 148 -2.07 -6.24 -13.58
N ILE A 149 -0.96 -6.99 -13.57
CA ILE A 149 0.34 -6.50 -14.06
C ILE A 149 0.24 -6.11 -15.55
N ASN A 150 -0.48 -6.87 -16.37
CA ASN A 150 -0.66 -6.51 -17.77
C ASN A 150 -1.40 -5.17 -17.94
N MET A 151 -2.46 -4.92 -17.16
CA MET A 151 -3.13 -3.61 -17.12
C MET A 151 -2.18 -2.49 -16.69
N ILE A 152 -1.37 -2.74 -15.67
CA ILE A 152 -0.36 -1.80 -15.17
C ILE A 152 0.65 -1.48 -16.27
N ASN A 153 1.07 -2.45 -17.07
CA ASN A 153 2.01 -2.21 -18.17
C ASN A 153 1.44 -1.26 -19.23
N HIS A 154 0.15 -1.39 -19.58
CA HIS A 154 -0.52 -0.43 -20.49
C HIS A 154 -0.57 0.99 -19.91
N LEU A 155 -0.84 1.11 -18.61
CA LEU A 155 -0.79 2.40 -17.90
C LEU A 155 0.63 2.98 -17.90
N ILE A 156 1.64 2.18 -17.56
CA ILE A 156 3.04 2.61 -17.51
C ILE A 156 3.50 3.10 -18.89
N ASP A 157 3.20 2.35 -19.95
CA ASP A 157 3.50 2.73 -21.33
C ASP A 157 2.90 4.11 -21.67
N SER A 158 1.60 4.26 -21.45
CA SER A 158 0.86 5.48 -21.81
C SER A 158 1.32 6.73 -21.04
N PHE A 159 1.56 6.59 -19.73
CA PHE A 159 2.00 7.69 -18.87
C PHE A 159 3.47 8.06 -19.08
N SER A 160 4.34 7.06 -19.30
CA SER A 160 5.78 7.30 -19.52
C SER A 160 6.04 8.02 -20.84
N LYS A 161 5.28 7.71 -21.90
CA LYS A 161 5.36 8.40 -23.20
C LYS A 161 5.14 9.91 -23.11
N ARG A 162 4.36 10.36 -22.12
CA ARG A 162 4.05 11.79 -21.87
C ARG A 162 4.94 12.43 -20.81
N GLY A 163 6.00 11.73 -20.38
CA GLY A 163 6.94 12.22 -19.38
C GLY A 163 6.32 12.41 -17.99
N ILE A 164 5.22 11.72 -17.69
CA ILE A 164 4.61 11.75 -16.35
C ILE A 164 5.46 10.89 -15.41
N LYS A 165 5.75 11.43 -14.22
CA LYS A 165 6.62 10.75 -13.27
C LYS A 165 5.87 9.64 -12.54
N ILE A 166 6.22 8.40 -12.84
CA ILE A 166 5.77 7.22 -12.09
C ILE A 166 6.66 7.02 -10.86
N ILE A 167 6.05 6.71 -9.72
CA ILE A 167 6.73 6.46 -8.45
C ILE A 167 6.62 4.98 -8.09
N PHE A 168 7.76 4.31 -8.06
CA PHE A 168 7.87 2.93 -7.58
C PHE A 168 8.35 2.92 -6.13
N ASN A 169 7.84 1.99 -5.34
CA ASN A 169 8.29 1.81 -3.97
C ASN A 169 9.59 1.00 -3.98
N ASN A 170 10.75 1.67 -4.12
CA ASN A 170 12.05 0.99 -4.16
C ASN A 170 12.21 0.08 -2.92
N LYS A 171 12.23 -1.25 -3.12
CA LYS A 171 13.05 -2.12 -2.26
C LYS A 171 14.48 -1.66 -2.53
N LYS A 172 15.17 -1.09 -1.54
CA LYS A 172 16.63 -1.07 -1.58
C LYS A 172 17.02 -2.53 -1.71
N SER A 173 17.47 -2.96 -2.89
CA SER A 173 18.37 -4.09 -2.97
C SER A 173 19.48 -3.79 -1.96
N SER A 174 19.75 -4.75 -1.08
CA SER A 174 21.01 -4.78 -0.35
C SER A 174 22.11 -4.41 -1.34
N LYS A 175 22.89 -3.38 -1.04
CA LYS A 175 24.01 -2.95 -1.87
C LYS A 175 24.96 -4.14 -2.01
N GLU A 176 24.82 -4.91 -3.08
CA GLU A 176 25.95 -5.67 -3.60
C GLU A 176 26.97 -4.64 -4.07
N LYS A 177 28.16 -4.71 -3.47
CA LYS A 177 29.31 -3.90 -3.87
C LYS A 177 29.72 -4.38 -5.27
N ILE A 178 29.16 -3.78 -6.32
CA ILE A 178 29.68 -3.96 -7.68
C ILE A 178 30.83 -2.96 -7.84
N SER A 179 32.03 -3.50 -7.92
CA SER A 179 33.25 -2.80 -8.30
C SER A 179 33.07 -2.14 -9.66
N ASN A 180 33.40 -0.84 -9.74
CA ASN A 180 33.46 -0.10 -10.99
C ASN A 180 34.43 -0.78 -11.95
N ASN A 181 33.94 -1.23 -13.11
CA ASN A 181 34.58 -0.97 -14.40
C ASN A 181 33.62 -1.28 -15.54
N ASN A 182 33.64 -0.38 -16.52
CA ASN A 182 33.00 -0.42 -17.84
C ASN A 182 31.63 0.26 -17.95
N LYS A 183 31.69 1.57 -18.25
CA LYS A 183 30.66 2.30 -18.99
C LYS A 183 30.49 1.63 -20.36
N LYS A 184 29.39 0.91 -20.57
CA LYS A 184 28.80 0.66 -21.88
C LYS A 184 27.28 0.76 -21.78
N GLU A 185 26.71 1.26 -22.86
CA GLU A 185 25.33 1.70 -23.09
C GLU A 185 24.25 0.91 -22.35
N LEU A 186 23.44 1.61 -21.53
CA LEU A 186 22.20 1.07 -21.00
C LEU A 186 21.12 1.08 -22.09
N ASN A 187 21.07 0.01 -22.88
CA ASN A 187 19.79 -0.49 -23.35
C ASN A 187 19.01 -0.94 -22.11
N LYS A 188 18.10 -0.09 -21.63
CA LYS A 188 17.17 -0.42 -20.55
C LYS A 188 16.22 -1.51 -21.05
N ASN A 189 16.61 -2.76 -20.86
CA ASN A 189 15.73 -3.91 -20.99
C ASN A 189 14.51 -3.71 -20.08
N SER A 190 13.34 -4.02 -20.62
CA SER A 190 12.01 -3.98 -20.00
C SER A 190 11.83 -4.84 -18.74
N ASN A 191 12.86 -5.59 -18.33
CA ASN A 191 12.83 -6.50 -17.18
C ASN A 191 13.11 -5.81 -15.83
N ASP A 192 13.43 -4.51 -15.82
CA ASP A 192 13.68 -3.71 -14.61
C ASP A 192 12.42 -3.00 -14.07
N LEU A 193 11.22 -3.45 -14.47
CA LEU A 193 9.97 -3.14 -13.79
C LEU A 193 10.03 -3.76 -12.38
N GLN A 194 10.66 -3.00 -11.46
CA GLN A 194 10.73 -3.27 -10.04
C GLN A 194 9.41 -3.84 -9.55
N HIS A 195 9.45 -5.11 -9.12
CA HIS A 195 8.37 -5.97 -8.67
C HIS A 195 7.18 -5.19 -8.04
N ILE A 196 6.23 -4.74 -8.88
CA ILE A 196 4.95 -4.24 -8.39
C ILE A 196 4.20 -5.46 -7.88
N THR A 197 3.70 -5.37 -6.66
CA THR A 197 2.84 -6.41 -6.09
C THR A 197 1.44 -5.82 -5.99
N PRO A 198 0.54 -6.11 -6.93
CA PRO A 198 -0.87 -5.79 -6.77
C PRO A 198 -1.41 -6.41 -5.49
N HIS A 199 -2.08 -5.60 -4.68
CA HIS A 199 -2.63 -6.03 -3.40
C HIS A 199 -3.81 -5.15 -3.02
N LEU A 200 -4.70 -5.69 -2.19
CA LEU A 200 -5.80 -4.95 -1.58
C LEU A 200 -5.45 -4.65 -0.13
N THR A 201 -5.23 -3.38 0.21
CA THR A 201 -4.84 -2.99 1.57
C THR A 201 -6.05 -2.91 2.50
N LEU A 202 -5.94 -3.51 3.70
CA LEU A 202 -6.96 -3.45 4.75
C LEU A 202 -6.56 -2.51 5.90
N MET A 203 -5.29 -2.54 6.29
CA MET A 203 -4.78 -1.74 7.40
C MET A 203 -3.38 -1.21 7.10
N LYS A 204 -3.07 0.01 7.54
CA LYS A 204 -1.81 0.70 7.27
C LYS A 204 -1.36 1.59 8.43
N ASN A 205 -0.20 1.26 8.98
CA ASN A 205 0.45 1.93 10.11
C ASN A 205 0.84 3.41 9.84
N SER A 206 0.87 3.82 8.57
CA SER A 206 1.13 5.23 8.21
C SER A 206 0.02 6.18 8.68
N TYR A 207 -1.19 5.68 8.94
CA TYR A 207 -2.33 6.49 9.38
C TYR A 207 -2.26 6.87 10.86
N MET A 208 -1.42 6.20 11.65
CA MET A 208 -1.18 6.59 13.04
C MET A 208 -0.56 7.99 13.15
N LYS A 209 -1.15 8.81 14.03
CA LYS A 209 -0.75 10.19 14.31
C LYS A 209 0.74 10.29 14.63
N LYS A 210 1.37 11.39 14.20
CA LYS A 210 2.81 11.65 14.38
C LYS A 210 3.28 11.63 15.85
N MET A 211 2.37 11.79 16.81
CA MET A 211 2.67 11.67 18.25
C MET A 211 3.24 10.29 18.62
N TYR A 212 3.04 9.27 17.78
CA TYR A 212 3.55 7.91 17.96
C TYR A 212 4.80 7.59 17.13
N MET A 213 5.52 8.57 16.56
CA MET A 213 6.64 8.33 15.64
C MET A 213 7.76 7.43 16.21
N ASN A 214 7.92 7.35 17.53
CA ASN A 214 8.92 6.50 18.18
C ASN A 214 8.37 5.14 18.65
N LYS A 215 7.06 4.89 18.52
CA LYS A 215 6.36 3.67 18.97
C LYS A 215 5.14 3.37 18.09
N LYS A 216 5.36 3.04 16.82
CA LYS A 216 4.26 2.56 15.98
C LYS A 216 4.03 1.06 16.24
N PRO A 217 2.82 0.60 16.63
CA PRO A 217 2.48 -0.81 16.71
C PRO A 217 2.68 -1.50 15.36
N GLN A 218 3.19 -2.72 15.37
CA GLN A 218 3.36 -3.54 14.18
C GLN A 218 2.12 -4.42 13.99
N ILE A 219 1.70 -4.65 12.75
CA ILE A 219 0.66 -5.62 12.41
C ILE A 219 1.33 -6.98 12.24
N LEU A 220 1.48 -7.71 13.35
CA LEU A 220 2.18 -8.99 13.40
C LEU A 220 1.27 -10.16 12.93
N PRO A 221 1.83 -11.23 12.35
CA PRO A 221 1.07 -12.37 11.82
C PRO A 221 0.03 -12.97 12.77
N PHE A 222 0.38 -13.13 14.05
CA PHE A 222 -0.52 -13.75 15.03
C PHE A 222 -1.82 -12.97 15.29
N PHE A 223 -1.92 -11.72 14.83
CA PHE A 223 -3.17 -10.95 14.88
C PHE A 223 -4.18 -11.37 13.82
N TYR A 224 -3.77 -12.02 12.74
CA TYR A 224 -4.66 -12.29 11.59
C TYR A 224 -4.55 -13.70 11.00
N THR A 225 -3.48 -14.47 11.26
CA THR A 225 -3.25 -15.77 10.60
C THR A 225 -4.25 -16.87 10.99
N ASP A 226 -4.95 -16.71 12.09
CA ASP A 226 -5.98 -17.65 12.57
C ASP A 226 -7.41 -17.26 12.15
N TYR A 227 -7.56 -16.17 11.38
CA TYR A 227 -8.86 -15.83 10.78
C TYR A 227 -9.18 -16.82 9.65
N ASP A 228 -10.42 -17.33 9.63
CA ASP A 228 -10.87 -18.24 8.57
C ASP A 228 -11.18 -17.46 7.27
N LEU A 229 -10.33 -17.66 6.26
CA LEU A 229 -10.48 -17.02 4.95
C LEU A 229 -11.39 -17.80 3.98
N THR A 230 -11.97 -18.92 4.39
CA THR A 230 -12.71 -19.84 3.48
C THR A 230 -13.80 -19.15 2.67
N ASN A 231 -14.56 -18.23 3.29
CA ASN A 231 -15.60 -17.48 2.57
C ASN A 231 -14.98 -16.49 1.57
N LEU A 232 -13.99 -15.71 2.01
CA LEU A 232 -13.32 -14.72 1.18
C LEU A 232 -12.60 -15.33 -0.03
N LEU A 233 -11.99 -16.52 0.11
CA LEU A 233 -11.26 -17.18 -0.98
C LEU A 233 -12.16 -17.85 -2.03
N LYS A 234 -13.46 -18.03 -1.72
CA LYS A 234 -14.47 -18.48 -2.70
C LYS A 234 -15.02 -17.31 -3.52
N GLU A 235 -14.92 -16.09 -2.99
CA GLU A 235 -15.36 -14.89 -3.70
C GLU A 235 -14.45 -14.59 -4.89
N GLN A 236 -15.08 -14.01 -5.92
CA GLN A 236 -14.42 -13.54 -7.13
C GLN A 236 -14.91 -12.12 -7.41
N MET A 237 -14.07 -11.33 -8.06
CA MET A 237 -14.41 -9.95 -8.39
C MET A 237 -14.21 -9.67 -9.87
N ASP A 238 -15.26 -9.13 -10.50
CA ASP A 238 -15.17 -8.51 -11.82
C ASP A 238 -14.70 -7.05 -11.67
N ILE A 239 -13.82 -6.60 -12.56
CA ILE A 239 -13.42 -5.20 -12.62
C ILE A 239 -14.56 -4.43 -13.28
N GLN A 240 -15.30 -3.63 -12.49
CA GLN A 240 -16.38 -2.80 -13.02
C GLN A 240 -15.87 -1.45 -13.51
N LYS A 241 -14.83 -0.92 -12.86
CA LYS A 241 -14.30 0.40 -13.15
C LYS A 241 -12.86 0.57 -12.72
N ILE A 242 -12.21 1.56 -13.31
CA ILE A 242 -10.86 2.01 -13.00
C ILE A 242 -10.93 3.51 -12.79
N GLN A 243 -10.32 3.99 -11.70
CA GLN A 243 -10.37 5.39 -11.31
C GLN A 243 -8.97 5.99 -11.32
N PHE A 244 -8.88 7.21 -11.83
CA PHE A 244 -7.72 8.08 -11.73
C PHE A 244 -8.01 9.15 -10.66
N LEU A 245 -7.24 9.13 -9.58
CA LEU A 245 -7.55 9.81 -8.32
C LEU A 245 -6.42 10.73 -7.89
N GLU A 246 -6.78 11.86 -7.28
CA GLU A 246 -5.84 12.66 -6.49
C GLU A 246 -5.67 12.06 -5.09
N MET A 247 -4.46 12.09 -4.54
CA MET A 247 -4.17 11.68 -3.16
C MET A 247 -4.59 12.77 -2.16
N ASP A 248 -5.79 13.31 -2.37
CA ASP A 248 -6.45 14.26 -1.50
C ASP A 248 -7.90 13.83 -1.29
N MET A 249 -8.44 14.16 -0.13
CA MET A 249 -9.77 13.73 0.28
C MET A 249 -10.80 14.76 -0.18
N ASP A 250 -11.86 14.28 -0.80
CA ASP A 250 -13.08 15.04 -1.00
C ASP A 250 -13.91 15.00 0.28
N THR A 251 -14.12 16.17 0.89
CA THR A 251 -14.85 16.30 2.16
C THR A 251 -16.33 15.97 2.03
N SER A 252 -16.90 16.04 0.82
CA SER A 252 -18.32 15.75 0.60
C SER A 252 -18.61 14.26 0.56
N THR A 253 -17.69 13.48 -0.03
CA THR A 253 -17.85 12.02 -0.22
C THR A 253 -17.06 11.20 0.78
N SER A 254 -16.15 11.83 1.54
CA SER A 254 -15.16 11.14 2.39
C SER A 254 -14.31 10.11 1.61
N TYR A 255 -14.19 10.31 0.29
CA TYR A 255 -13.42 9.49 -0.64
C TYR A 255 -12.29 10.32 -1.27
N TYR A 256 -11.46 9.71 -2.10
CA TYR A 256 -10.46 10.43 -2.88
C TYR A 256 -11.13 11.28 -3.97
N LYS A 257 -10.53 12.42 -4.31
CA LYS A 257 -11.01 13.24 -5.43
C LYS A 257 -10.79 12.49 -6.76
N ILE A 258 -11.89 12.25 -7.48
CA ILE A 258 -11.87 11.58 -8.77
C ILE A 258 -11.51 12.59 -9.86
N VAL A 259 -10.41 12.33 -10.57
CA VAL A 259 -9.98 13.11 -11.73
C VAL A 259 -10.64 12.59 -13.01
N SER A 260 -10.70 11.27 -13.16
CA SER A 260 -11.37 10.57 -14.25
C SER A 260 -11.77 9.17 -13.79
N GLU A 261 -12.80 8.60 -14.41
CA GLU A 261 -13.29 7.25 -14.16
C GLU A 261 -13.61 6.59 -15.50
N PHE A 262 -13.30 5.31 -15.60
CA PHE A 262 -13.62 4.48 -16.76
C PHE A 262 -14.38 3.24 -16.29
N ASN A 263 -15.51 2.95 -16.95
CA ASN A 263 -16.28 1.73 -16.72
C ASN A 263 -15.85 0.68 -17.75
N VAL A 264 -15.48 -0.50 -17.26
CA VAL A 264 -14.96 -1.61 -18.08
C VAL A 264 -16.12 -2.35 -18.76
#